data_AF-A0A6G6V6W6-F1
#
_entry.id   AF-A0A6G6V6W6-F1
#
_cell.length_a   1.000
_cell.length_b   1.000
_cell.length_c   1.000
_cell.angle_alpha   90.00
_cell.angle_beta   90.00
_cell.angle_gamma   90.00
#
_symmetry.space_group_name_H-M   'P 1'
#
loop_
_entity.id
_entity.type
_entity.pdbx_description
1 polymer ?
#
loop_
_entity_poly.entity_id
_entity_poly.type
_entity_poly.pdbx_seq_one_letter_code
_entity_poly.pdbx_strand_id
1 'polypeptide(L)' 'MDLVGRFHVFDIGGNKIRLIAGVSYSTQQVYIKYVLSHAEYDKDKWKD' A
#
# COMPACT_ATOMS: atom_id res chain seq x y z
N MET A 1 5.54 -10.22 1.45
CA MET A 1 4.68 -9.24 2.14
C MET A 1 5.63 -8.23 2.76
N ASP A 2 5.88 -7.14 2.04
CA ASP A 2 6.76 -6.07 2.53
C ASP A 2 5.94 -5.19 3.48
N LEU A 3 6.42 -5.03 4.71
CA LEU A 3 5.72 -4.30 5.78
C LEU A 3 6.38 -2.92 5.90
N VAL A 4 5.84 -1.92 5.22
CA VAL A 4 6.26 -0.54 5.45
C VAL A 4 5.52 -0.01 6.69
N GLY A 5 5.99 -0.43 7.87
CA GLY A 5 5.39 -0.09 9.16
C GLY A 5 4.05 -0.79 9.43
N ARG A 6 3.02 -0.04 9.85
CA ARG A 6 1.66 -0.54 10.14
C ARG A 6 0.79 -0.75 8.89
N PHE A 7 1.34 -0.54 7.70
CA PHE A 7 0.61 -0.60 6.44
C PHE A 7 0.90 -1.91 5.69
N HIS A 8 -0.11 -2.42 5.01
CA HIS A 8 -0.04 -3.59 4.16
C HIS A 8 0.02 -3.15 2.69
N VAL A 9 0.93 -3.76 1.92
CA VAL A 9 1.07 -3.53 0.49
C VAL A 9 0.48 -4.71 -0.27
N PHE A 10 -0.48 -4.44 -1.16
CA PHE A 10 -1.14 -5.44 -1.99
C PHE A 10 -0.82 -5.23 -3.46
N ASP A 11 -0.64 -6.33 -4.17
CA ASP A 11 -0.37 -6.33 -5.61
C ASP A 11 -1.67 -6.53 -6.39
N ILE A 12 -2.03 -5.54 -7.21
CA ILE A 12 -3.27 -5.56 -7.98
C ILE A 12 -2.96 -5.64 -9.47
N GLY A 13 -3.74 -6.46 -10.19
CA GLY A 13 -3.71 -6.51 -11.65
C GLY A 13 -2.46 -7.16 -12.24
N GLY A 14 -1.87 -8.14 -11.56
CA GLY A 14 -0.67 -8.86 -12.02
C GLY A 14 0.60 -8.03 -11.88
N ASN A 15 0.86 -7.51 -10.67
CA ASN A 15 2.09 -6.78 -10.32
C ASN A 15 2.21 -5.36 -10.92
N LYS A 16 1.13 -4.79 -11.46
CA LYS A 16 1.14 -3.46 -12.12
C LYS A 16 0.96 -2.31 -11.14
N ILE A 17 0.19 -2.54 -10.08
CA ILE A 17 -0.20 -1.52 -9.10
C ILE A 17 0.11 -2.05 -7.70
N ARG A 18 0.70 -1.17 -6.89
CA ARG A 18 0.90 -1.33 -5.44
C ARG A 18 -0.18 -0.53 -4.72
N LEU A 19 -1.02 -1.24 -3.99
CA LEU A 19 -2.01 -0.66 -3.08
C LEU A 19 -1.43 -0.66 -1.66
N ILE A 20 -1.25 0.51 -1.08
CA ILE A 20 -0.83 0.65 0.33
C ILE A 20 -2.07 0.97 1.15
N ALA A 21 -2.45 0.05 2.04
CA ALA A 21 -3.62 0.20 2.88
C ALA A 21 -3.29 -0.03 4.35
N GLY A 22 -3.94 0.74 5.22
CA GLY A 22 -3.94 0.48 6.65
C GLY A 22 -5.15 -0.36 7.04
N VAL A 23 -4.94 -1.30 7.96
CA VAL A 23 -6.02 -2.13 8.51
C VAL A 23 -6.15 -1.80 9.99
N SER A 24 -7.30 -1.25 10.36
CA SER A 24 -7.69 -1.04 11.74
C SER A 24 -8.51 -2.24 12.20
N TYR A 25 -7.85 -3.21 12.83
CA TYR A 25 -8.52 -4.43 13.30
C TYR A 25 -9.51 -4.18 14.44
N SER A 26 -9.30 -3.14 15.26
CA SER A 26 -10.20 -2.77 16.34
C SER A 26 -11.55 -2.25 15.85
N THR A 27 -11.54 -1.51 14.74
CA THR A 27 -12.75 -0.98 14.09
C THR A 27 -13.21 -1.81 12.89
N GLN A 28 -12.48 -2.90 12.57
CA GLN A 28 -12.67 -3.73 11.37
C GLN A 28 -12.74 -2.90 10.06
N GLN A 29 -11.93 -1.85 9.97
CA GLN A 29 -11.92 -0.93 8.84
C GLN A 29 -10.62 -1.07 8.05
N VAL A 30 -10.74 -1.02 6.73
CA VAL A 30 -9.62 -0.92 5.80
C VAL A 30 -9.67 0.45 5.16
N TYR A 31 -8.56 1.17 5.19
CA TYR A 31 -8.44 2.46 4.52
C TYR A 31 -7.28 2.42 3.53
N ILE A 32 -7.56 2.90 2.31
CA ILE A 32 -6.57 3.00 1.24
C ILE A 32 -5.77 4.28 1.48
N LYS A 33 -4.46 4.15 1.64
CA LYS A 33 -3.57 5.30 1.81
C LYS A 33 -3.04 5.78 0.46
N TYR A 34 -2.56 4.85 -0.36
CA TYR A 34 -2.02 5.15 -1.69
C TYR A 34 -2.35 4.04 -2.68
N VAL A 35 -2.64 4.44 -3.92
CA VAL A 35 -2.71 3.55 -5.09
C VAL A 35 -1.63 4.04 -6.04
N LEU A 36 -0.56 3.28 -6.20
CA LEU A 36 0.61 3.67 -6.97
C LEU A 36 0.89 2.63 -8.04
N SER A 37 1.29 3.06 -9.23
CA SER A 37 1.94 2.16 -10.19
C SER A 37 3.31 1.72 -9.65
N HIS A 38 3.84 0.60 -10.14
CA HIS A 38 5.16 0.12 -9.71
C HIS A 38 6.26 1.18 -9.87
N ALA A 39 6.22 1.96 -10.95
CA ALA A 39 7.18 3.04 -11.22
C ALA A 39 7.06 4.23 -10.25
N GLU A 40 5.89 4.45 -9.65
CA GLU A 40 5.67 5.48 -8.63
C GLU A 40 6.08 5.00 -7.24
N TYR A 41 5.85 3.71 -6.96
CA TYR A 41 6.32 3.08 -5.73
C TYR A 41 7.85 3.07 -5.64
N ASP A 42 8.54 2.69 -6.71
CA ASP A 42 10.02 2.61 -6.76
C ASP A 42 10.71 3.97 -6.58
N LYS A 43 10.00 5.08 -6.85
CA LYS A 43 10.54 6.42 -6.64
C LYS A 43 10.60 6.83 -5.17
N ASP A 44 10.04 6.02 -4.26
CA ASP A 44 10.02 6.20 -2.80
C ASP A 44 9.47 7.55 -2.30
N LYS A 45 8.90 8.36 -3.19
CA LYS A 45 8.34 9.70 -2.91
C LYS A 45 7.08 9.68 -2.05
N TRP A 46 6.50 8.51 -1.80
CA TRP A 46 5.32 8.35 -0.98
C TRP A 46 5.64 8.27 0.53
N LYS A 47 6.93 8.24 0.88
CA LYS A 47 7.44 8.19 2.27
C LYS A 47 7.68 9.56 2.91
N ASP A 48 7.55 10.66 2.16
CA ASP A 48 7.67 12.05 2.67
C ASP A 48 6.43 12.52 3.44
#